data_AF-A0A976LJ39-F1
#
_entry.id   AF-A0A976LJ39-F1
#
_cell.length_a   1.000
_cell.length_b   1.000
_cell.length_c   1.000
_cell.angle_alpha   90.00
_cell.angle_beta   90.00
_cell.angle_gamma   90.00
#
_symmetry.space_group_name_H-M   'P 1'
#
loop_
_entity.id
_entity.type
_entity.pdbx_description
1 polymer ?
#
loop_
_entity_poly.entity_id
_entity_poly.type
_entity_poly.pdbx_seq_one_letter_code
_entity_poly.pdbx_strand_id
1 'polypeptide(L)'
;MWALFFVNVRSRENLAEIPRLPSWNKTVFVVMGKKNRKYFAIARYRLRWFSFLLLALWANLVTAQTGQNSSIYRRASAPIATPSREEEIAGSEISAIAASDQAGRAERMVTASLAGLARAESIQARIRQRVVFSGRLIVGAGTYVQSGIGSEQRFRFESTLKGDTEQFVLQEISDGIVFWTYRKNSTDAPSIERIDIRRVRSQLEKLLNVKQRDMPAVSAYMGGIQRTLALVREWFLFTSATAELLDGVPVWKIDGRWNPEKLAVLLPDKAETIRSEQGLSPEAMPETMPHTVRLILGQRDLFPFRIELFSLPKESHALEQMSLFELFDVRIGDPVDASAFVYGPAATGLIDYTDSYVNQVVPLRP
;
A
#
# COMPACT_ATOMS: atom_id res chain seq x y z
N MET A 1 14.11 14.24 13.63
CA MET A 1 13.08 14.41 14.68
C MET A 1 13.45 13.66 15.94
N TRP A 2 13.00 14.16 17.10
CA TRP A 2 13.00 13.47 18.38
C TRP A 2 11.57 13.48 18.92
N ALA A 3 11.06 12.33 19.39
CA ALA A 3 9.78 12.28 20.11
C ALA A 3 10.03 12.24 21.62
N LEU A 4 9.23 12.98 22.38
CA LEU A 4 9.20 12.98 23.84
C LEU A 4 7.80 12.55 24.31
N PHE A 5 7.73 11.44 25.04
CA PHE A 5 6.48 10.97 25.65
C PHE A 5 6.55 11.18 27.16
N PHE A 6 5.47 11.74 27.73
CA PHE A 6 5.30 11.91 29.16
C PHE A 6 4.32 10.86 29.70
N VAL A 7 4.82 9.94 30.52
CA VAL A 7 3.96 9.01 31.28
C VAL A 7 3.75 9.56 32.68
N ASN A 8 2.49 9.73 33.07
CA ASN A 8 2.07 10.25 34.38
C ASN A 8 1.95 9.10 35.38
N VAL A 9 2.94 8.91 36.25
CA VAL A 9 2.99 7.76 37.19
C VAL A 9 2.51 8.19 38.58
N ARG A 10 1.55 7.45 39.13
CA ARG A 10 0.75 7.85 40.31
C ARG A 10 1.46 7.62 41.66
N SER A 11 2.45 6.73 41.71
CA SER A 11 3.35 6.49 42.86
C SER A 11 4.75 6.10 42.37
N ARG A 12 5.71 5.92 43.29
CA ARG A 12 7.06 5.41 42.95
C ARG A 12 7.09 3.88 42.80
N GLU A 13 6.10 3.18 43.32
CA GLU A 13 6.04 1.71 43.39
C GLU A 13 5.46 1.08 42.11
N ASN A 14 4.51 1.76 41.44
CA ASN A 14 3.92 1.33 40.17
C ASN A 14 4.92 1.36 38.97
N LEU A 15 6.21 1.64 39.18
CA LEU A 15 7.24 1.54 38.13
C LEU A 15 7.41 0.11 37.58
N ALA A 16 7.04 -0.91 38.35
CA ALA A 16 7.06 -2.31 37.93
C ALA A 16 5.87 -2.70 37.02
N GLU A 17 4.79 -1.91 37.01
CA GLU A 17 3.58 -2.17 36.20
C GLU A 17 3.67 -1.61 34.78
N ILE A 18 4.71 -0.83 34.46
CA ILE A 18 4.97 -0.39 33.09
C ILE A 18 5.24 -1.65 32.25
N PRO A 19 4.43 -1.94 31.21
CA PRO A 19 4.57 -3.17 30.45
C PRO A 19 5.98 -3.28 29.85
N ARG A 20 6.56 -4.49 29.92
CA ARG A 20 7.94 -4.79 29.48
C ARG A 20 8.07 -4.77 27.95
N LEU A 21 7.90 -3.57 27.37
CA LEU A 21 8.13 -3.27 25.97
C LEU A 21 9.59 -3.63 25.58
N PRO A 22 9.84 -4.19 24.37
CA PRO A 22 11.13 -4.74 23.95
C PRO A 22 12.34 -3.88 24.29
N SER A 23 13.45 -4.54 24.64
CA SER A 23 14.65 -3.95 25.26
C SER A 23 15.62 -3.26 24.29
N TRP A 24 15.17 -2.92 23.08
CA TRP A 24 16.03 -2.42 22.01
C TRP A 24 15.95 -0.89 21.94
N ASN A 25 17.07 -0.21 22.25
CA ASN A 25 17.24 1.25 22.31
C ASN A 25 16.35 1.99 23.33
N LYS A 26 16.74 1.98 24.61
CA LYS A 26 16.19 2.90 25.64
C LYS A 26 17.30 3.50 26.50
N THR A 27 17.14 4.79 26.81
CA THR A 27 17.68 5.40 28.04
C THR A 27 16.53 6.11 28.72
N VAL A 28 16.26 5.75 29.98
CA VAL A 28 15.14 6.28 30.76
C VAL A 28 15.67 7.20 31.84
N PHE A 29 15.20 8.44 31.87
CA PHE A 29 15.51 9.41 32.92
C PHE A 29 14.26 9.66 33.76
N VAL A 30 14.38 9.56 35.09
CA VAL A 30 13.30 9.91 36.03
C VAL A 30 13.63 11.26 36.64
N VAL A 31 12.72 12.24 36.50
CA VAL A 31 12.93 13.62 36.96
C VAL A 31 11.91 13.95 38.05
N MET A 32 12.39 14.33 39.25
CA MET A 32 11.52 14.64 40.39
C MET A 32 11.15 16.13 40.45
N GLY A 33 9.86 16.44 40.20
CA GLY A 33 9.31 17.78 40.38
C GLY A 33 9.01 18.09 41.85
N LYS A 34 9.88 18.88 42.51
CA LYS A 34 9.88 19.10 43.97
C LYS A 34 8.60 19.72 44.58
N LYS A 35 7.66 20.23 43.77
CA LYS A 35 6.51 21.05 44.22
C LYS A 35 5.13 20.37 44.19
N ASN A 36 5.00 19.12 43.72
CA ASN A 36 3.67 18.49 43.58
C ASN A 36 3.59 16.93 43.62
N ARG A 37 4.66 16.22 44.05
CA ARG A 37 4.72 14.74 44.15
C ARG A 37 4.27 13.93 42.91
N LYS A 38 4.28 14.50 41.70
CA LYS A 38 4.04 13.78 40.43
C LYS A 38 5.34 13.23 39.86
N TYR A 39 5.32 11.97 39.44
CA TYR A 39 6.48 11.28 38.87
C TYR A 39 6.39 11.25 37.34
N PHE A 40 7.47 11.64 36.68
CA PHE A 40 7.60 11.62 35.23
C PHE A 40 8.84 10.82 34.82
N ALA A 41 8.64 9.87 33.91
CA ALA A 41 9.70 9.15 33.23
C ALA A 41 9.81 9.66 31.78
N ILE A 42 11.04 9.94 31.34
CA ILE A 42 11.36 10.42 29.99
C ILE A 42 12.15 9.32 29.27
N ALA A 43 11.63 8.86 28.14
CA ALA A 43 12.34 7.97 27.22
C ALA A 43 12.78 8.73 25.96
N ARG A 44 13.98 8.42 25.45
CA ARG A 44 14.52 8.93 24.18
C ARG A 44 14.77 7.79 23.20
N TYR A 45 14.44 8.01 21.94
CA TYR A 45 14.67 7.09 20.82
C TYR A 45 15.45 7.77 19.69
N ARG A 46 16.19 6.99 18.90
CA ARG A 46 16.90 7.40 17.67
C ARG A 46 16.30 6.63 16.48
N LEU A 47 15.85 7.36 15.45
CA LEU A 47 15.28 6.78 14.22
C LEU A 47 16.36 6.57 13.15
N ARG A 48 16.39 5.39 12.50
CA ARG A 48 17.11 5.14 11.24
C ARG A 48 16.07 4.78 10.16
N TRP A 49 16.25 5.31 8.95
CA TRP A 49 15.20 5.44 7.93
C TRP A 49 14.87 4.17 7.13
N PHE A 50 15.35 2.99 7.53
CA PHE A 50 15.22 1.74 6.76
C PHE A 50 13.79 1.23 6.58
N SER A 51 12.82 1.72 7.36
CA SER A 51 11.40 1.32 7.28
C SER A 51 10.70 1.69 5.96
N PHE A 52 11.24 2.62 5.16
CA PHE A 52 10.59 3.06 3.91
C PHE A 52 10.55 1.98 2.81
N LEU A 53 11.43 0.99 2.85
CA LEU A 53 11.45 -0.13 1.89
C LEU A 53 10.13 -0.94 1.95
N LEU A 54 9.45 -0.92 3.10
CA LEU A 54 8.17 -1.58 3.31
C LEU A 54 6.97 -0.79 2.77
N LEU A 55 7.09 0.45 2.28
CA LEU A 55 5.92 1.17 1.72
C LEU A 55 5.40 0.53 0.41
N ALA A 56 6.24 -0.29 -0.25
CA ALA A 56 5.85 -1.18 -1.35
C ALA A 56 5.26 -2.54 -0.89
N LEU A 57 5.05 -2.75 0.41
CA LEU A 57 4.73 -4.06 1.01
C LEU A 57 3.79 -3.98 2.25
N TRP A 58 3.58 -2.78 2.82
CA TRP A 58 2.80 -2.52 4.03
C TRP A 58 1.95 -1.25 3.87
N ALA A 59 0.63 -1.42 3.83
CA ALA A 59 -0.34 -0.33 3.74
C ALA A 59 -0.93 0.12 5.09
N ASN A 60 -0.28 -0.18 6.22
CA ASN A 60 -0.82 0.04 7.57
C ASN A 60 0.28 0.47 8.58
N LEU A 61 0.49 1.78 8.81
CA LEU A 61 0.44 2.48 10.13
C LEU A 61 0.84 3.98 10.02
N VAL A 62 0.66 4.75 11.10
CA VAL A 62 0.33 6.20 11.15
C VAL A 62 0.87 6.80 12.48
N THR A 63 1.45 8.01 12.64
CA THR A 63 1.62 9.22 11.78
C THR A 63 2.80 10.14 12.25
N ALA A 64 3.26 11.06 11.36
CA ALA A 64 3.71 12.45 11.65
C ALA A 64 5.00 12.73 12.49
N GLN A 65 5.56 13.96 12.70
CA GLN A 65 5.26 15.39 12.35
C GLN A 65 6.55 16.26 12.16
N THR A 66 6.49 17.27 11.26
CA THR A 66 7.21 18.57 11.12
C THR A 66 8.75 18.59 10.90
N GLY A 67 9.39 19.55 10.20
CA GLY A 67 9.05 20.82 9.48
C GLY A 67 10.37 21.54 9.07
N GLN A 68 10.51 22.75 8.49
CA GLN A 68 9.64 23.77 7.83
C GLN A 68 10.55 24.95 7.31
N ASN A 69 10.36 25.53 6.09
CA ASN A 69 10.33 27.00 5.75
C ASN A 69 10.70 27.44 4.30
N SER A 70 10.45 28.73 4.02
CA SER A 70 10.40 29.53 2.76
C SER A 70 11.79 29.92 2.15
N SER A 71 11.97 30.75 1.09
CA SER A 71 11.10 31.74 0.41
C SER A 71 11.51 32.14 -1.05
N ILE A 72 10.53 32.67 -1.81
CA ILE A 72 10.58 33.76 -2.82
C ILE A 72 11.76 33.84 -3.83
N TYR A 73 11.45 33.80 -5.14
CA TYR A 73 11.90 34.83 -6.10
C TYR A 73 10.88 34.99 -7.27
N ARG A 74 10.88 36.17 -7.93
CA ARG A 74 9.91 36.61 -8.95
C ARG A 74 10.61 37.36 -10.08
N ARG A 75 10.42 36.95 -11.35
CA ARG A 75 10.65 37.82 -12.52
C ARG A 75 9.82 37.40 -13.75
N ALA A 76 9.18 38.40 -14.37
CA ALA A 76 8.47 38.40 -15.65
C ALA A 76 9.46 38.54 -16.84
N SER A 77 9.12 38.37 -18.13
CA SER A 77 8.02 37.70 -18.86
C SER A 77 8.38 37.75 -20.37
N ALA A 78 7.68 36.99 -21.22
CA ALA A 78 7.57 37.29 -22.65
C ALA A 78 6.13 36.99 -23.14
N PRO A 79 5.54 37.79 -24.05
CA PRO A 79 4.15 37.64 -24.43
C PRO A 79 3.92 36.56 -25.50
N ILE A 80 2.88 35.77 -25.31
CA ILE A 80 2.21 35.01 -26.37
C ILE A 80 0.88 35.73 -26.64
N ALA A 81 0.41 35.72 -27.89
CA ALA A 81 -0.84 36.40 -28.27
C ALA A 81 -2.02 35.84 -27.46
N THR A 82 -2.75 36.73 -26.78
CA THR A 82 -3.88 36.35 -25.94
C THR A 82 -5.03 35.82 -26.82
N PRO A 83 -5.51 34.57 -26.63
CA PRO A 83 -6.80 34.16 -27.19
C PRO A 83 -7.93 35.02 -26.59
N SER A 84 -9.13 35.00 -27.19
CA SER A 84 -10.24 35.67 -26.53
C SER A 84 -10.59 34.94 -25.23
N ARG A 85 -11.00 35.68 -24.20
CA ARG A 85 -11.29 35.13 -22.86
C ARG A 85 -12.39 34.07 -22.88
N GLU A 86 -13.29 34.12 -23.86
CA GLU A 86 -14.39 33.19 -24.04
C GLU A 86 -13.92 31.89 -24.72
N GLU A 87 -13.01 31.96 -25.71
CA GLU A 87 -12.34 30.79 -26.29
C GLU A 87 -11.43 30.08 -25.29
N GLU A 88 -10.70 30.83 -24.45
CA GLU A 88 -9.80 30.29 -23.43
C GLU A 88 -10.58 29.54 -22.33
N ILE A 89 -11.72 30.09 -21.89
CA ILE A 89 -12.63 29.42 -20.94
C ILE A 89 -13.25 28.17 -21.57
N ALA A 90 -13.83 28.27 -22.77
CA ALA A 90 -14.47 27.14 -23.44
C ALA A 90 -13.47 25.99 -23.73
N GLY A 91 -12.25 26.31 -24.17
CA GLY A 91 -11.19 25.33 -24.38
C GLY A 91 -10.72 24.66 -23.08
N SER A 92 -10.64 25.43 -21.99
CA SER A 92 -10.32 24.91 -20.65
C SER A 92 -11.40 23.94 -20.14
N GLU A 93 -12.68 24.31 -20.25
CA GLU A 93 -13.80 23.47 -19.83
C GLU A 93 -13.89 22.16 -20.62
N ILE A 94 -13.76 22.21 -21.96
CA ILE A 94 -13.76 21.01 -22.81
C ILE A 94 -12.58 20.08 -22.46
N SER A 95 -11.40 20.64 -22.21
CA SER A 95 -10.21 19.88 -21.79
C SER A 95 -10.40 19.22 -20.41
N ALA A 96 -10.98 19.94 -19.45
CA ALA A 96 -11.30 19.42 -18.12
C ALA A 96 -12.33 18.28 -18.16
N ILE A 97 -13.36 18.40 -18.99
CA ILE A 97 -14.37 17.35 -19.21
C ILE A 97 -13.70 16.09 -19.79
N ALA A 98 -12.90 16.23 -20.86
CA ALA A 98 -12.21 15.11 -21.48
C ALA A 98 -11.23 14.38 -20.52
N ALA A 99 -10.52 15.14 -19.68
CA ALA A 99 -9.65 14.58 -18.65
C ALA A 99 -10.45 13.85 -17.54
N SER A 100 -11.59 14.40 -17.13
CA SER A 100 -12.50 13.78 -16.17
C SER A 100 -13.08 12.46 -16.69
N ASP A 101 -13.50 12.42 -17.97
CA ASP A 101 -13.96 11.20 -18.63
C ASP A 101 -12.86 10.13 -18.74
N GLN A 102 -11.62 10.53 -19.03
CA GLN A 102 -10.49 9.61 -19.08
C GLN A 102 -10.15 9.02 -17.70
N ALA A 103 -10.16 9.84 -16.65
CA ALA A 103 -9.96 9.39 -15.27
C ALA A 103 -11.10 8.46 -14.81
N GLY A 104 -12.36 8.84 -15.08
CA GLY A 104 -13.53 8.01 -14.80
C GLY A 104 -13.49 6.67 -15.54
N ARG A 105 -13.00 6.64 -16.79
CA ARG A 105 -12.76 5.41 -17.54
C ARG A 105 -11.65 4.56 -16.91
N ALA A 106 -10.52 5.17 -16.55
CA ALA A 106 -9.39 4.51 -15.93
C ALA A 106 -9.78 3.82 -14.61
N GLU A 107 -10.48 4.55 -13.74
CA GLU A 107 -11.05 4.03 -12.50
C GLU A 107 -11.99 2.83 -12.73
N ARG A 108 -12.96 2.95 -13.65
CA ARG A 108 -13.89 1.86 -13.98
C ARG A 108 -13.15 0.60 -14.46
N MET A 109 -12.04 0.74 -15.17
CA MET A 109 -11.23 -0.39 -15.65
C MET A 109 -10.48 -1.08 -14.51
N VAL A 110 -9.99 -0.36 -13.50
CA VAL A 110 -9.34 -0.98 -12.32
C VAL A 110 -10.38 -1.62 -11.39
N THR A 111 -11.55 -1.02 -11.18
CA THR A 111 -12.67 -1.69 -10.47
C THR A 111 -13.12 -2.95 -11.20
N ALA A 112 -13.21 -2.91 -12.54
CA ALA A 112 -13.55 -4.09 -13.35
C ALA A 112 -12.46 -5.18 -13.29
N SER A 113 -11.18 -4.80 -13.20
CA SER A 113 -10.05 -5.74 -12.98
C SER A 113 -10.17 -6.46 -11.64
N LEU A 114 -10.40 -5.73 -10.54
CA LEU A 114 -10.68 -6.30 -9.22
C LEU A 114 -11.87 -7.26 -9.24
N ALA A 115 -12.97 -6.87 -9.87
CA ALA A 115 -14.15 -7.71 -10.02
C ALA A 115 -13.91 -8.92 -10.95
N GLY A 116 -12.98 -8.83 -11.90
CA GLY A 116 -12.53 -9.94 -12.73
C GLY A 116 -11.77 -10.99 -11.91
N LEU A 117 -10.77 -10.55 -11.13
CA LEU A 117 -10.01 -11.41 -10.21
C LEU A 117 -10.92 -12.14 -9.21
N ALA A 118 -11.91 -11.43 -8.64
CA ALA A 118 -12.86 -11.99 -7.68
C ALA A 118 -13.78 -13.07 -8.28
N ARG A 119 -14.05 -13.02 -9.60
CA ARG A 119 -14.90 -13.97 -10.34
C ARG A 119 -14.15 -15.12 -11.02
N ALA A 120 -12.82 -15.06 -11.11
CA ALA A 120 -12.03 -16.11 -11.74
C ALA A 120 -12.04 -17.39 -10.88
N GLU A 121 -12.59 -18.48 -11.43
CA GLU A 121 -12.71 -19.78 -10.76
C GLU A 121 -11.35 -20.33 -10.32
N SER A 122 -10.31 -20.10 -11.11
CA SER A 122 -8.92 -20.30 -10.72
C SER A 122 -8.00 -19.30 -11.41
N ILE A 123 -6.86 -19.01 -10.77
CA ILE A 123 -5.74 -18.25 -11.35
C ILE A 123 -4.46 -18.97 -10.92
N GLN A 124 -3.54 -19.21 -11.85
CA GLN A 124 -2.17 -19.66 -11.58
C GLN A 124 -1.22 -18.70 -12.30
N ALA A 125 -0.26 -18.13 -11.59
CA ALA A 125 0.71 -17.19 -12.15
C ALA A 125 2.06 -17.27 -11.43
N ARG A 126 3.12 -16.89 -12.12
CA ARG A 126 4.44 -16.66 -11.52
C ARG A 126 4.62 -15.17 -11.28
N ILE A 127 5.31 -14.85 -10.20
CA ILE A 127 5.60 -13.48 -9.79
C ILE A 127 7.06 -13.17 -10.11
N ARG A 128 7.31 -12.01 -10.73
CA ARG A 128 8.62 -11.36 -10.79
C ARG A 128 8.52 -10.03 -10.06
N GLN A 129 9.52 -9.71 -9.24
CA GLN A 129 9.62 -8.44 -8.52
C GLN A 129 10.98 -7.80 -8.73
N ARG A 130 10.99 -6.46 -8.86
CA ARG A 130 12.20 -5.62 -8.86
C ARG A 130 11.90 -4.37 -8.07
N VAL A 131 12.75 -4.04 -7.10
CA VAL A 131 12.69 -2.81 -6.32
C VAL A 131 14.07 -2.15 -6.33
N VAL A 132 14.11 -0.87 -6.69
CA VAL A 132 15.29 0.00 -6.53
C VAL A 132 14.99 0.96 -5.39
N PHE A 133 15.78 0.89 -4.31
CA PHE A 133 15.54 1.67 -3.10
C PHE A 133 16.87 2.14 -2.47
N SER A 134 17.02 3.45 -2.26
CA SER A 134 18.24 4.06 -1.70
C SER A 134 19.54 3.57 -2.37
N GLY A 135 19.54 3.50 -3.71
CA GLY A 135 20.68 3.02 -4.52
C GLY A 135 20.89 1.50 -4.53
N ARG A 136 20.09 0.71 -3.79
CA ARG A 136 20.16 -0.74 -3.75
C ARG A 136 19.15 -1.38 -4.68
N LEU A 137 19.55 -2.49 -5.31
CA LEU A 137 18.66 -3.34 -6.10
C LEU A 137 18.23 -4.55 -5.28
N ILE A 138 16.92 -4.77 -5.21
CA ILE A 138 16.30 -5.97 -4.65
C ILE A 138 15.48 -6.62 -5.76
N VAL A 139 15.70 -7.90 -6.01
CA VAL A 139 14.96 -8.70 -7.00
C VAL A 139 14.26 -9.86 -6.33
N GLY A 140 13.10 -10.25 -6.84
CA GLY A 140 12.34 -11.35 -6.27
C GLY A 140 11.60 -12.19 -7.29
N ALA A 141 11.28 -13.39 -6.87
CA ALA A 141 10.49 -14.35 -7.62
C ALA A 141 9.49 -15.04 -6.68
N GLY A 142 8.39 -15.51 -7.25
CA GLY A 142 7.31 -16.12 -6.49
C GLY A 142 6.26 -16.80 -7.34
N THR A 143 5.17 -17.21 -6.71
CA THR A 143 4.00 -17.83 -7.34
C THR A 143 2.72 -17.35 -6.69
N TYR A 144 1.69 -17.14 -7.49
CA TYR A 144 0.33 -16.91 -7.05
C TYR A 144 -0.59 -18.01 -7.57
N VAL A 145 -1.45 -18.52 -6.68
CA VAL A 145 -2.48 -19.51 -6.99
C VAL A 145 -3.78 -19.08 -6.30
N GLN A 146 -4.90 -19.12 -7.03
CA GLN A 146 -6.25 -18.88 -6.54
C GLN A 146 -7.17 -20.02 -7.01
N SER A 147 -8.14 -20.42 -6.19
CA SER A 147 -9.23 -21.31 -6.59
C SER A 147 -10.52 -20.96 -5.83
N GLY A 148 -11.66 -21.10 -6.48
CA GLY A 148 -12.98 -20.81 -5.90
C GLY A 148 -13.36 -19.33 -5.94
N ILE A 149 -14.63 -19.07 -5.66
CA ILE A 149 -15.28 -17.75 -5.76
C ILE A 149 -16.05 -17.43 -4.48
N GLY A 150 -16.22 -16.12 -4.19
CA GLY A 150 -17.02 -15.66 -3.05
C GLY A 150 -16.49 -16.15 -1.69
N SER A 151 -17.33 -16.90 -0.95
CA SER A 151 -16.99 -17.45 0.37
C SER A 151 -15.95 -18.57 0.31
N GLU A 152 -15.90 -19.31 -0.80
CA GLU A 152 -15.06 -20.50 -0.98
C GLU A 152 -13.71 -20.18 -1.64
N GLN A 153 -13.40 -18.90 -1.82
CA GLN A 153 -12.17 -18.49 -2.48
C GLN A 153 -10.94 -18.69 -1.59
N ARG A 154 -10.05 -19.55 -2.08
CA ARG A 154 -8.76 -19.91 -1.50
C ARG A 154 -7.65 -19.28 -2.33
N PHE A 155 -6.55 -18.92 -1.68
CA PHE A 155 -5.37 -18.42 -2.39
C PHE A 155 -4.06 -18.77 -1.67
N ARG A 156 -2.99 -18.83 -2.45
CA ARG A 156 -1.60 -18.93 -1.98
C ARG A 156 -0.76 -17.93 -2.77
N PHE A 157 -0.17 -17.00 -2.05
CA PHE A 157 0.86 -16.09 -2.55
C PHE A 157 2.17 -16.46 -1.87
N GLU A 158 3.22 -16.70 -2.65
CA GLU A 158 4.56 -16.89 -2.12
C GLU A 158 5.53 -15.99 -2.86
N SER A 159 6.41 -15.30 -2.13
CA SER A 159 7.49 -14.51 -2.72
C SER A 159 8.76 -14.57 -1.87
N THR A 160 9.90 -14.59 -2.56
CA THR A 160 11.22 -14.34 -1.97
C THR A 160 11.88 -13.18 -2.71
N LEU A 161 12.14 -12.08 -1.98
CA LEU A 161 12.97 -10.96 -2.40
C LEU A 161 14.41 -11.19 -1.91
N LYS A 162 15.41 -10.77 -2.69
CA LYS A 162 16.84 -10.76 -2.32
C LYS A 162 17.52 -9.48 -2.79
N GLY A 163 18.28 -8.85 -1.91
CA GLY A 163 19.32 -7.87 -2.24
C GLY A 163 20.71 -8.44 -1.97
N ASP A 164 21.71 -7.57 -1.83
CA ASP A 164 23.12 -7.98 -1.63
C ASP A 164 23.34 -8.69 -0.29
N THR A 165 22.67 -8.24 0.78
CA THR A 165 22.81 -8.77 2.14
C THR A 165 21.49 -9.19 2.81
N GLU A 166 20.35 -8.86 2.20
CA GLU A 166 19.02 -9.04 2.77
C GLU A 166 18.19 -10.03 1.94
N GLN A 167 17.52 -10.96 2.61
CA GLN A 167 16.48 -11.81 2.02
C GLN A 167 15.16 -11.56 2.75
N PHE A 168 14.07 -11.33 2.01
CA PHE A 168 12.72 -11.25 2.58
C PHE A 168 11.87 -12.38 2.01
N VAL A 169 11.17 -13.11 2.89
CA VAL A 169 10.24 -14.17 2.50
C VAL A 169 8.86 -13.81 3.02
N LEU A 170 7.86 -13.89 2.14
CA LEU A 170 6.45 -13.72 2.44
C LEU A 170 5.68 -14.93 1.88
N GLN A 171 4.85 -15.56 2.72
CA GLN A 171 3.82 -16.50 2.27
C GLN A 171 2.49 -16.07 2.87
N GLU A 172 1.47 -15.90 2.02
CA GLU A 172 0.11 -15.58 2.41
C GLU A 172 -0.82 -16.69 1.91
N ILE A 173 -1.48 -17.42 2.81
CA ILE A 173 -2.25 -18.64 2.49
C ILE A 173 -3.65 -18.54 3.12
N SER A 174 -4.67 -18.67 2.28
CA SER A 174 -6.09 -18.71 2.67
C SER A 174 -6.70 -20.04 2.25
N ASP A 175 -7.23 -20.80 3.20
CA ASP A 175 -8.06 -21.99 2.96
C ASP A 175 -9.57 -21.67 2.85
N GLY A 176 -9.94 -20.38 2.99
CA GLY A 176 -11.33 -19.88 3.01
C GLY A 176 -11.93 -19.74 4.41
N ILE A 177 -11.29 -20.33 5.44
CA ILE A 177 -11.68 -20.30 6.86
C ILE A 177 -10.65 -19.51 7.69
N VAL A 178 -9.36 -19.78 7.47
CA VAL A 178 -8.23 -19.11 8.13
C VAL A 178 -7.30 -18.52 7.09
N PHE A 179 -6.87 -17.28 7.35
CA PHE A 179 -5.80 -16.62 6.62
C PHE A 179 -4.51 -16.67 7.43
N TRP A 180 -3.43 -17.15 6.83
CA TRP A 180 -2.11 -17.29 7.42
C TRP A 180 -1.10 -16.41 6.70
N THR A 181 -0.26 -15.70 7.47
CA THR A 181 0.88 -14.95 6.94
C THR A 181 2.17 -15.40 7.61
N TYR A 182 3.10 -15.96 6.85
CA TYR A 182 4.49 -16.16 7.27
C TYR A 182 5.34 -15.01 6.75
N ARG A 183 6.18 -14.42 7.61
CA ARG A 183 7.19 -13.42 7.22
C ARG A 183 8.56 -13.79 7.77
N LYS A 184 9.61 -13.61 6.99
CA LYS A 184 11.01 -13.60 7.47
C LYS A 184 11.77 -12.44 6.83
N ASN A 185 12.30 -11.54 7.67
CA ASN A 185 13.00 -10.33 7.23
C ASN A 185 14.48 -10.42 7.56
N SER A 186 15.30 -10.89 6.61
CA SER A 186 16.76 -11.01 6.73
C SER A 186 17.20 -11.77 7.99
N THR A 187 17.74 -11.06 8.99
CA THR A 187 18.23 -11.57 10.28
C THR A 187 17.15 -11.67 11.36
N ASP A 188 15.96 -11.10 11.15
CA ASP A 188 14.88 -11.12 12.13
C ASP A 188 14.33 -12.54 12.35
N ALA A 189 13.82 -12.81 13.55
CA ALA A 189 13.06 -14.01 13.83
C ALA A 189 11.81 -14.06 12.92
N PRO A 190 11.46 -15.22 12.33
CA PRO A 190 10.27 -15.32 11.50
C PRO A 190 9.00 -15.11 12.34
N SER A 191 8.00 -14.43 11.77
CA SER A 191 6.67 -14.29 12.36
C SER A 191 5.65 -15.15 11.62
N ILE A 192 4.67 -15.67 12.39
CA ILE A 192 3.50 -16.36 11.85
C ILE A 192 2.26 -15.67 12.42
N GLU A 193 1.40 -15.19 11.53
CA GLU A 193 0.17 -14.48 11.86
C GLU A 193 -1.02 -15.33 11.38
N ARG A 194 -2.10 -15.44 12.16
CA ARG A 194 -3.38 -16.01 11.70
C ARG A 194 -4.55 -15.05 11.89
N ILE A 195 -5.55 -15.12 11.02
CA ILE A 195 -6.81 -14.38 11.06
C ILE A 195 -7.98 -15.32 10.70
N ASP A 196 -9.04 -15.37 11.51
CA ASP A 196 -10.28 -16.08 11.18
C ASP A 196 -11.09 -15.29 10.14
N ILE A 197 -11.14 -15.80 8.91
CA ILE A 197 -11.83 -15.17 7.76
C ILE A 197 -13.33 -15.04 8.01
N ARG A 198 -13.94 -15.93 8.79
CA ARG A 198 -15.38 -15.90 9.10
C ARG A 198 -15.72 -14.66 9.94
N ARG A 199 -14.86 -14.33 10.91
CA ARG A 199 -15.02 -13.13 11.75
C ARG A 199 -14.84 -11.84 10.94
N VAL A 200 -13.93 -11.84 9.97
CA VAL A 200 -13.78 -10.72 9.01
C VAL A 200 -15.01 -10.59 8.12
N ARG A 201 -15.53 -11.70 7.57
CA ARG A 201 -16.72 -11.75 6.73
C ARG A 201 -17.94 -11.17 7.46
N SER A 202 -18.21 -11.62 8.69
CA SER A 202 -19.32 -11.09 9.51
C SER A 202 -19.13 -9.68 10.04
N GLN A 203 -17.94 -9.09 9.88
CA GLN A 203 -17.72 -7.66 10.12
C GLN A 203 -17.95 -6.84 8.83
N LEU A 204 -17.47 -7.33 7.68
CA LEU A 204 -17.73 -6.72 6.38
C LEU A 204 -19.22 -6.73 6.01
N GLU A 205 -19.96 -7.80 6.31
CA GLU A 205 -21.42 -7.88 6.13
C GLU A 205 -22.14 -6.73 6.85
N LYS A 206 -21.69 -6.37 8.06
CA LYS A 206 -22.24 -5.23 8.84
C LYS A 206 -21.80 -3.87 8.28
N LEU A 207 -20.52 -3.74 7.90
CA LEU A 207 -19.96 -2.47 7.42
C LEU A 207 -20.46 -2.08 6.03
N LEU A 208 -20.74 -3.07 5.18
CA LEU A 208 -21.23 -2.88 3.81
C LEU A 208 -22.76 -2.92 3.71
N ASN A 209 -23.46 -3.46 4.72
CA ASN A 209 -24.91 -3.67 4.73
C ASN A 209 -25.41 -4.49 3.51
N VAL A 210 -24.63 -5.47 3.08
CA VAL A 210 -24.96 -6.39 1.97
C VAL A 210 -25.22 -7.80 2.49
N LYS A 211 -25.98 -8.59 1.72
CA LYS A 211 -26.21 -10.01 2.03
C LYS A 211 -25.00 -10.83 1.63
N GLN A 212 -24.81 -11.98 2.28
CA GLN A 212 -23.65 -12.87 2.06
C GLN A 212 -23.49 -13.35 0.60
N ARG A 213 -24.57 -13.39 -0.21
CA ARG A 213 -24.53 -13.67 -1.66
C ARG A 213 -23.83 -12.57 -2.46
N ASP A 214 -23.98 -11.33 -2.01
CA ASP A 214 -23.59 -10.10 -2.72
C ASP A 214 -22.30 -9.51 -2.11
N MET A 215 -21.66 -10.25 -1.19
CA MET A 215 -20.41 -9.89 -0.53
C MET A 215 -19.23 -9.90 -1.51
N PRO A 216 -18.34 -8.89 -1.47
CA PRO A 216 -17.07 -8.95 -2.21
C PRO A 216 -16.17 -10.07 -1.69
N ALA A 217 -15.29 -10.59 -2.55
CA ALA A 217 -14.33 -11.61 -2.17
C ALA A 217 -13.41 -11.10 -1.04
N VAL A 218 -13.37 -11.84 0.08
CA VAL A 218 -12.67 -11.40 1.31
C VAL A 218 -11.14 -11.30 1.10
N SER A 219 -10.62 -11.99 0.08
CA SER A 219 -9.25 -11.84 -0.45
C SER A 219 -8.86 -10.39 -0.72
N ALA A 220 -9.74 -9.54 -1.27
CA ALA A 220 -9.48 -8.11 -1.50
C ALA A 220 -9.21 -7.29 -0.22
N TYR A 221 -9.50 -7.86 0.95
CA TYR A 221 -9.21 -7.31 2.27
C TYR A 221 -8.04 -8.04 2.96
N MET A 222 -7.89 -9.35 2.76
CA MET A 222 -6.85 -10.19 3.38
C MET A 222 -5.47 -10.04 2.74
N GLY A 223 -5.30 -10.52 1.52
CA GLY A 223 -3.99 -10.78 0.92
C GLY A 223 -4.08 -11.26 -0.53
N GLY A 224 -2.93 -11.63 -1.11
CA GLY A 224 -2.80 -11.98 -2.51
C GLY A 224 -3.09 -10.80 -3.46
N ILE A 225 -3.11 -11.08 -4.77
CA ILE A 225 -3.13 -10.04 -5.81
C ILE A 225 -4.37 -9.14 -5.76
N GLN A 226 -5.51 -9.64 -5.27
CA GLN A 226 -6.71 -8.83 -5.05
C GLN A 226 -6.48 -7.78 -3.95
N ARG A 227 -5.84 -8.13 -2.83
CA ARG A 227 -5.48 -7.15 -1.81
C ARG A 227 -4.44 -6.16 -2.31
N THR A 228 -3.44 -6.62 -3.07
CA THR A 228 -2.43 -5.75 -3.68
C THR A 228 -3.09 -4.69 -4.57
N LEU A 229 -3.95 -5.09 -5.49
CA LEU A 229 -4.62 -4.17 -6.41
C LEU A 229 -5.63 -3.26 -5.69
N ALA A 230 -6.36 -3.78 -4.71
CA ALA A 230 -7.29 -2.99 -3.90
C ALA A 230 -6.56 -1.91 -3.07
N LEU A 231 -5.38 -2.24 -2.52
CA LEU A 231 -4.54 -1.27 -1.82
C LEU A 231 -3.97 -0.21 -2.77
N VAL A 232 -3.49 -0.59 -3.96
CA VAL A 232 -3.03 0.40 -4.95
C VAL A 232 -4.18 1.35 -5.31
N ARG A 233 -5.41 0.85 -5.51
CA ARG A 233 -6.59 1.70 -5.76
C ARG A 233 -7.01 2.54 -4.55
N GLU A 234 -6.72 2.12 -3.33
CA GLU A 234 -6.98 2.93 -2.14
C GLU A 234 -6.02 4.14 -2.04
N TRP A 235 -4.73 3.91 -2.30
CA TRP A 235 -3.66 4.91 -2.20
C TRP A 235 -3.51 5.81 -3.44
N PHE A 236 -3.96 5.38 -4.61
CA PHE A 236 -3.83 6.10 -5.88
C PHE A 236 -5.19 6.27 -6.59
N LEU A 237 -5.35 7.39 -7.29
CA LEU A 237 -6.45 7.69 -8.19
C LEU A 237 -5.96 7.54 -9.63
N PHE A 238 -6.71 6.80 -10.45
CA PHE A 238 -6.34 6.52 -11.84
C PHE A 238 -6.83 7.63 -12.76
N THR A 239 -5.90 8.20 -13.54
CA THR A 239 -6.10 9.47 -14.26
C THR A 239 -6.18 9.31 -15.77
N SER A 240 -5.59 8.24 -16.31
CA SER A 240 -5.60 7.99 -17.74
C SER A 240 -5.64 6.48 -18.04
N ALA A 241 -6.16 6.13 -19.21
CA ALA A 241 -6.05 4.80 -19.78
C ALA A 241 -5.75 4.93 -21.27
N THR A 242 -4.77 4.17 -21.75
CA THR A 242 -4.23 4.22 -23.12
C THR A 242 -3.96 2.80 -23.64
N ALA A 243 -4.23 2.56 -24.91
CA ALA A 243 -4.03 1.26 -25.55
C ALA A 243 -2.58 1.14 -26.03
N GLU A 244 -1.89 0.07 -25.64
CA GLU A 244 -0.50 -0.20 -26.01
C GLU A 244 -0.29 -1.69 -26.32
N LEU A 245 0.90 -2.03 -26.83
CA LEU A 245 1.37 -3.40 -26.98
C LEU A 245 2.51 -3.65 -25.99
N LEU A 246 2.33 -4.60 -25.07
CA LEU A 246 3.42 -5.11 -24.23
C LEU A 246 3.90 -6.42 -24.83
N ASP A 247 5.14 -6.45 -25.33
CA ASP A 247 5.77 -7.66 -25.90
C ASP A 247 4.89 -8.34 -26.99
N GLY A 248 4.12 -7.53 -27.73
CA GLY A 248 3.16 -7.95 -28.75
C GLY A 248 1.72 -8.19 -28.25
N VAL A 249 1.48 -8.22 -26.94
CA VAL A 249 0.16 -8.44 -26.32
C VAL A 249 -0.60 -7.12 -26.20
N PRO A 250 -1.87 -7.03 -26.66
CA PRO A 250 -2.71 -5.86 -26.46
C PRO A 250 -3.04 -5.60 -24.98
N VAL A 251 -2.55 -4.47 -24.46
CA VAL A 251 -2.72 -4.05 -23.06
C VAL A 251 -3.30 -2.63 -22.94
N TRP A 252 -3.89 -2.33 -21.79
CA TRP A 252 -4.18 -0.99 -21.33
C TRP A 252 -3.08 -0.55 -20.37
N LYS A 253 -2.34 0.50 -20.71
CA LYS A 253 -1.52 1.25 -19.76
C LYS A 253 -2.41 2.26 -19.04
N ILE A 254 -2.46 2.18 -17.71
CA ILE A 254 -3.28 3.02 -16.85
C ILE A 254 -2.36 3.74 -15.85
N ASP A 255 -2.24 5.06 -15.96
CA ASP A 255 -1.43 5.88 -15.05
C ASP A 255 -2.28 6.47 -13.91
N GLY A 256 -1.76 6.44 -12.68
CA GLY A 256 -2.41 6.95 -11.47
C GLY A 256 -1.50 7.82 -10.61
N ARG A 257 -2.11 8.81 -9.95
CA ARG A 257 -1.46 9.74 -9.03
C ARG A 257 -1.91 9.46 -7.60
N TRP A 258 -1.20 9.97 -6.60
CA TRP A 258 -1.60 9.81 -5.19
C TRP A 258 -3.04 10.30 -4.96
N ASN A 259 -3.79 9.55 -4.15
CA ASN A 259 -5.02 9.99 -3.55
C ASN A 259 -4.70 11.10 -2.52
N PRO A 260 -5.14 12.36 -2.72
CA PRO A 260 -4.73 13.49 -1.87
C PRO A 260 -5.00 13.28 -0.38
N GLU A 261 -6.16 12.72 -0.03
CA GLU A 261 -6.51 12.45 1.37
C GLU A 261 -5.58 11.43 2.03
N LYS A 262 -5.11 10.45 1.26
CA LYS A 262 -4.19 9.41 1.76
C LYS A 262 -2.75 9.94 1.84
N LEU A 263 -2.32 10.72 0.86
CA LEU A 263 -1.02 11.38 0.89
C LEU A 263 -0.94 12.40 2.03
N ALA A 264 -2.03 13.12 2.32
CA ALA A 264 -2.13 14.03 3.45
C ALA A 264 -2.02 13.32 4.83
N VAL A 265 -2.41 12.05 4.93
CA VAL A 265 -2.17 11.23 6.14
C VAL A 265 -0.69 10.80 6.26
N LEU A 266 0.00 10.56 5.14
CA LEU A 266 1.44 10.23 5.14
C LEU A 266 2.32 11.47 5.37
N LEU A 267 1.91 12.63 4.84
CA LEU A 267 2.64 13.90 4.86
C LEU A 267 1.80 15.02 5.52
N PRO A 268 1.46 14.88 6.82
CA PRO A 268 0.52 15.77 7.51
C PRO A 268 0.94 17.24 7.55
N ASP A 269 2.25 17.50 7.55
CA ASP A 269 2.82 18.86 7.58
C ASP A 269 2.73 19.57 6.22
N LYS A 270 2.28 18.84 5.19
CA LYS A 270 1.99 19.30 3.82
C LYS A 270 0.50 19.15 3.48
N ALA A 271 -0.34 18.74 4.44
CA ALA A 271 -1.72 18.31 4.19
C ALA A 271 -2.65 19.39 3.65
N GLU A 272 -2.36 20.67 3.90
CA GLU A 272 -3.07 21.80 3.30
C GLU A 272 -2.69 21.96 1.81
N THR A 273 -1.38 21.95 1.51
CA THR A 273 -0.85 22.00 0.14
C THR A 273 -1.25 20.79 -0.71
N ILE A 274 -1.31 19.60 -0.11
CA ILE A 274 -1.75 18.37 -0.80
C ILE A 274 -3.23 18.44 -1.21
N ARG A 275 -4.06 19.20 -0.48
CA ARG A 275 -5.50 19.38 -0.75
C ARG A 275 -5.84 20.64 -1.56
N SER A 276 -4.89 21.55 -1.80
CA SER A 276 -5.15 22.70 -2.67
C SER A 276 -5.15 22.26 -4.14
N GLU A 277 -5.76 23.06 -5.01
CA GLU A 277 -5.90 22.78 -6.45
C GLU A 277 -4.54 22.57 -7.16
N GLN A 278 -3.48 23.16 -6.61
CA GLN A 278 -2.11 23.05 -7.12
C GLN A 278 -1.42 21.75 -6.69
N GLY A 279 -1.89 21.12 -5.62
CA GLY A 279 -1.29 19.93 -5.02
C GLY A 279 0.13 20.13 -4.50
N LEU A 280 0.79 19.01 -4.17
CA LEU A 280 2.20 18.98 -3.78
C LEU A 280 3.09 18.89 -5.02
N SER A 281 4.06 19.80 -5.17
CA SER A 281 5.01 19.76 -6.30
C SER A 281 5.94 18.54 -6.23
N PRO A 282 6.47 18.05 -7.37
CA PRO A 282 7.30 16.85 -7.40
C PRO A 282 8.57 16.96 -6.54
N GLU A 283 9.22 18.12 -6.54
CA GLU A 283 10.46 18.40 -5.80
C GLU A 283 10.23 18.44 -4.28
N ALA A 284 8.98 18.68 -3.88
CA ALA A 284 8.53 18.70 -2.50
C ALA A 284 8.08 17.31 -1.99
N MET A 285 8.11 16.27 -2.84
CA MET A 285 7.90 14.87 -2.48
C MET A 285 9.19 14.27 -1.86
N PRO A 286 9.10 13.33 -0.90
CA PRO A 286 10.27 12.57 -0.44
C PRO A 286 10.84 11.67 -1.56
N GLU A 287 12.16 11.65 -1.74
CA GLU A 287 12.85 10.83 -2.76
C GLU A 287 12.63 9.32 -2.58
N THR A 288 12.26 8.87 -1.38
CA THR A 288 11.91 7.48 -1.06
C THR A 288 10.44 7.13 -1.32
N MET A 289 9.64 8.06 -1.84
CA MET A 289 8.22 7.90 -2.12
C MET A 289 7.98 7.92 -3.64
N PRO A 290 7.16 7.01 -4.20
CA PRO A 290 6.82 7.07 -5.62
C PRO A 290 6.03 8.33 -5.93
N HIS A 291 6.24 8.88 -7.12
CA HIS A 291 5.54 10.04 -7.66
C HIS A 291 4.24 9.63 -8.39
N THR A 292 4.25 8.47 -9.05
CA THR A 292 3.10 7.94 -9.80
C THR A 292 3.11 6.41 -9.82
N VAL A 293 1.93 5.81 -9.93
CA VAL A 293 1.74 4.38 -10.19
C VAL A 293 1.31 4.16 -11.63
N ARG A 294 1.61 2.99 -12.17
CA ARG A 294 1.08 2.50 -13.43
C ARG A 294 0.60 1.07 -13.27
N LEU A 295 -0.51 0.74 -13.93
CA LEU A 295 -0.98 -0.62 -14.13
C LEU A 295 -0.92 -0.97 -15.61
N ILE A 296 -0.53 -2.19 -15.91
CA ILE A 296 -0.67 -2.80 -17.24
C ILE A 296 -1.74 -3.89 -17.14
N LEU A 297 -2.89 -3.67 -17.76
CA LEU A 297 -4.01 -4.62 -17.79
C LEU A 297 -4.18 -5.25 -19.18
N GLY A 298 -4.57 -6.53 -19.28
CA GLY A 298 -4.94 -7.12 -20.58
C GLY A 298 -6.16 -6.43 -21.21
N GLN A 299 -6.16 -6.18 -22.53
CA GLN A 299 -7.29 -5.45 -23.16
C GLN A 299 -8.63 -6.21 -23.13
N ARG A 300 -8.59 -7.55 -23.15
CA ARG A 300 -9.77 -8.42 -23.26
C ARG A 300 -10.40 -8.79 -21.92
N ASP A 301 -9.57 -8.98 -20.90
CA ASP A 301 -9.93 -9.59 -19.60
C ASP A 301 -9.63 -8.66 -18.41
N LEU A 302 -8.94 -7.54 -18.65
CA LEU A 302 -8.45 -6.60 -17.63
C LEU A 302 -7.56 -7.26 -16.57
N PHE A 303 -6.89 -8.38 -16.89
CA PHE A 303 -5.98 -9.04 -15.96
C PHE A 303 -4.74 -8.16 -15.69
N PRO A 304 -4.34 -7.91 -14.42
CA PRO A 304 -3.24 -7.02 -14.08
C PRO A 304 -1.88 -7.71 -14.24
N PHE A 305 -1.28 -7.60 -15.43
CA PHE A 305 0.05 -8.14 -15.72
C PHE A 305 1.18 -7.43 -14.97
N ARG A 306 1.09 -6.10 -14.81
CA ARG A 306 2.11 -5.33 -14.06
C ARG A 306 1.51 -4.26 -13.17
N ILE A 307 2.18 -4.05 -12.03
CA ILE A 307 2.04 -2.89 -11.14
C ILE A 307 3.43 -2.26 -11.03
N GLU A 308 3.55 -1.01 -11.48
CA GLU A 308 4.82 -0.28 -11.57
C GLU A 308 4.74 1.01 -10.74
N LEU A 309 5.80 1.34 -10.00
CA LEU A 309 5.91 2.58 -9.22
C LEU A 309 7.13 3.36 -9.71
N PHE A 310 6.95 4.66 -9.96
CA PHE A 310 7.99 5.53 -10.51
C PHE A 310 8.31 6.71 -9.60
N SER A 311 9.59 7.01 -9.42
CA SER A 311 10.11 8.27 -8.88
C SER A 311 10.26 9.32 -9.97
N LEU A 312 10.32 10.59 -9.58
CA LEU A 312 10.84 11.68 -10.42
C LEU A 312 12.02 12.32 -9.66
N PRO A 313 13.28 11.89 -9.90
CA PRO A 313 14.43 12.41 -9.17
C PRO A 313 14.67 13.89 -9.47
N LYS A 314 15.19 14.66 -8.51
CA LYS A 314 15.41 16.11 -8.67
C LYS A 314 16.42 16.47 -9.76
N GLU A 315 17.32 15.55 -10.10
CA GLU A 315 18.33 15.68 -11.16
C GLU A 315 17.84 15.16 -12.52
N SER A 316 16.66 14.53 -12.57
CA SER A 316 16.15 13.78 -13.73
C SER A 316 14.68 14.13 -13.99
N HIS A 317 14.41 14.90 -15.04
CA HIS A 317 13.04 15.23 -15.46
C HIS A 317 12.29 14.05 -16.11
N ALA A 318 12.81 12.82 -15.99
CA ALA A 318 12.21 11.59 -16.49
C ALA A 318 11.73 10.69 -15.33
N LEU A 319 10.64 9.95 -15.56
CA LEU A 319 10.15 8.97 -14.60
C LEU A 319 11.07 7.74 -14.54
N GLU A 320 11.56 7.42 -13.35
CA GLU A 320 12.45 6.27 -13.11
C GLU A 320 11.74 5.19 -12.29
N GLN A 321 11.83 3.93 -12.73
CA GLN A 321 11.06 2.83 -12.15
C GLN A 321 11.65 2.34 -10.82
N MET A 322 11.06 2.79 -9.71
CA MET A 322 11.40 2.33 -8.35
C MET A 322 10.95 0.90 -8.09
N SER A 323 9.78 0.49 -8.61
CA SER A 323 9.24 -0.85 -8.35
C SER A 323 8.53 -1.42 -9.58
N LEU A 324 8.65 -2.73 -9.74
CA LEU A 324 7.83 -3.57 -10.61
C LEU A 324 7.39 -4.80 -9.83
N PHE A 325 6.10 -5.07 -9.85
CA PHE A 325 5.48 -6.35 -9.55
C PHE A 325 4.82 -6.86 -10.83
N GLU A 326 5.22 -8.03 -11.31
CA GLU A 326 4.78 -8.61 -12.58
C GLU A 326 4.21 -10.02 -12.37
N LEU A 327 3.06 -10.28 -12.99
CA LEU A 327 2.44 -11.60 -13.11
C LEU A 327 2.64 -12.12 -14.53
N PHE A 328 3.35 -13.25 -14.65
CA PHE A 328 3.67 -13.91 -15.91
C PHE A 328 3.39 -15.42 -15.83
N ASP A 329 3.52 -16.16 -16.94
CA ASP A 329 3.09 -17.57 -17.08
C ASP A 329 1.65 -17.80 -16.57
N VAL A 330 0.76 -16.83 -16.86
CA VAL A 330 -0.60 -16.74 -16.31
C VAL A 330 -1.54 -17.74 -16.99
N ARG A 331 -2.24 -18.53 -16.17
CA ARG A 331 -3.25 -19.51 -16.57
C ARG A 331 -4.52 -19.29 -15.72
N ILE A 332 -5.69 -19.28 -16.36
CA ILE A 332 -6.98 -18.92 -15.74
C ILE A 332 -8.01 -19.97 -16.15
N GLY A 333 -8.73 -20.54 -15.19
CA GLY A 333 -9.64 -21.68 -15.40
C GLY A 333 -8.96 -23.06 -15.35
N ASP A 334 -7.63 -23.12 -15.43
CA ASP A 334 -6.86 -24.36 -15.19
C ASP A 334 -7.13 -24.92 -13.79
N PRO A 335 -7.41 -26.23 -13.63
CA PRO A 335 -7.58 -26.86 -12.32
C PRO A 335 -6.39 -26.66 -11.38
N VAL A 336 -6.69 -26.48 -10.09
CA VAL A 336 -5.72 -26.31 -9.01
C VAL A 336 -5.88 -27.45 -8.00
N ASP A 337 -4.77 -28.06 -7.57
CA ASP A 337 -4.78 -29.01 -6.46
C ASP A 337 -5.14 -28.29 -5.15
N ALA A 338 -6.16 -28.79 -4.46
CA ALA A 338 -6.59 -28.29 -3.16
C ALA A 338 -5.48 -28.36 -2.09
N SER A 339 -4.49 -29.26 -2.24
CA SER A 339 -3.33 -29.34 -1.33
C SER A 339 -2.51 -28.03 -1.29
N ALA A 340 -2.54 -27.23 -2.37
CA ALA A 340 -1.86 -25.94 -2.45
C ALA A 340 -2.28 -24.96 -1.34
N PHE A 341 -3.52 -25.03 -0.85
CA PHE A 341 -4.06 -24.10 0.15
C PHE A 341 -3.81 -24.54 1.61
N VAL A 342 -3.16 -25.67 1.84
CA VAL A 342 -2.85 -26.18 3.18
C VAL A 342 -1.60 -25.49 3.74
N TYR A 343 -1.72 -24.89 4.93
CA TYR A 343 -0.61 -24.33 5.69
C TYR A 343 0.04 -25.41 6.57
N GLY A 344 1.36 -25.61 6.42
CA GLY A 344 2.10 -26.72 7.04
C GLY A 344 3.21 -26.45 8.09
N PRO A 345 3.72 -25.23 8.33
CA PRO A 345 4.84 -25.03 9.28
C PRO A 345 4.39 -24.96 10.76
N ALA A 346 5.38 -24.98 11.66
CA ALA A 346 5.17 -25.13 13.11
C ALA A 346 4.49 -23.93 13.79
N ALA A 347 3.71 -24.21 14.84
CA ALA A 347 2.98 -23.22 15.63
C ALA A 347 3.86 -22.32 16.53
N THR A 348 5.18 -22.49 16.54
CA THR A 348 6.11 -21.69 17.36
C THR A 348 6.20 -20.27 16.81
N GLY A 349 5.87 -19.26 17.62
CA GLY A 349 5.83 -17.86 17.17
C GLY A 349 4.53 -17.44 16.48
N LEU A 350 3.49 -18.29 16.52
CA LEU A 350 2.15 -17.95 16.05
C LEU A 350 1.51 -16.85 16.91
N ILE A 351 1.02 -15.80 16.24
CA ILE A 351 0.19 -14.73 16.83
C ILE A 351 -1.19 -14.76 16.16
N ASP A 352 -2.25 -14.75 16.96
CA ASP A 352 -3.61 -14.53 16.47
C ASP A 352 -3.88 -13.03 16.34
N TYR A 353 -4.06 -12.56 15.11
CA TYR A 353 -4.31 -11.15 14.79
C TYR A 353 -5.80 -10.85 14.56
N THR A 354 -6.69 -11.84 14.71
CA THR A 354 -8.11 -11.73 14.31
C THR A 354 -8.81 -10.52 14.94
N ASP A 355 -8.69 -10.31 16.24
CA ASP A 355 -9.34 -9.18 16.92
C ASP A 355 -8.80 -7.82 16.46
N SER A 356 -7.47 -7.69 16.32
CA SER A 356 -6.85 -6.44 15.83
C SER A 356 -7.24 -6.15 14.39
N TYR A 357 -7.35 -7.17 13.54
CA TYR A 357 -7.75 -6.99 12.14
C TYR A 357 -9.24 -6.64 12.03
N VAL A 358 -10.12 -7.38 12.72
CA VAL A 358 -11.58 -7.15 12.68
C VAL A 358 -11.95 -5.75 13.18
N ASN A 359 -11.20 -5.20 14.13
CA ASN A 359 -11.41 -3.83 14.61
C ASN A 359 -10.81 -2.73 13.70
N GLN A 360 -10.05 -3.10 12.66
CA GLN A 360 -9.38 -2.17 11.72
C GLN A 360 -9.87 -2.31 10.27
N VAL A 361 -10.65 -3.34 9.95
CA VAL A 361 -11.19 -3.51 8.59
C VAL A 361 -12.20 -2.41 8.27
N VAL A 362 -12.06 -1.81 7.10
CA VAL A 362 -12.93 -0.76 6.56
C VAL A 362 -13.39 -1.15 5.15
N PRO A 363 -14.53 -0.63 4.66
CA PRO A 363 -14.88 -0.71 3.24
C PRO A 363 -13.75 -0.22 2.34
N LEU A 364 -13.59 -0.86 1.18
CA LEU A 364 -12.73 -0.35 0.11
C LEU A 364 -13.41 0.83 -0.57
N ARG A 365 -12.63 1.70 -1.22
CA ARG A 365 -13.15 2.69 -2.18
C ARG A 365 -14.07 1.99 -3.21
N PRO A 366 -15.31 2.47 -3.45
CA PRO A 366 -16.24 1.90 -4.44
C PRO A 366 -15.73 2.07 -5.87
#